data_AF-A0A1A9BRT6-F1
#
_entry.id   AF-A0A1A9BRT6-F1
#
_cell.length_a   1.000
_cell.length_b   1.000
_cell.length_c   1.000
_cell.angle_alpha   90.00
_cell.angle_beta   90.00
_cell.angle_gamma   90.00
#
_symmetry.space_group_name_H-M   'P 1'
#
loop_
_entity.id
_entity.type
_entity.pdbx_description
1 polymer ?
#
loop_
_entity_poly.entity_id
_entity_poly.type
_entity_poly.pdbx_seq_one_letter_code
_entity_poly.pdbx_strand_id
1 'polypeptide(L)'
;MTADASALWAKYDTQMRGRAPEVFGVVTERDGPLVRTHYGTHGVVDHRDLSAVGDLAALVRRTREEFARRVEPVTWKVYSHDGPRLAEALLDAGFAPGTPRSLLVAEVADVPSTDAKLRDYWLGLPYRDQERLRRLVEAAPEQRRPVSELEHDMDILSLWRHSRPADLVWSERVEGTEFSAVDAITRPLPELLHAAADRARQARAPRTASRYLVAEASGDLVPVHLAAGFHAVAEVTPYRWAPPGEPARERPVRTLFSDPEHGALFRRFEQRFEVTYETADKGVTDPPGSVTWHMDAIDDWRDPLCREVEAVIARGLRARTRPGDRLYMLKWYVNGTVVDPARVGGPGRHPWVSYSYLPDENVIQVTGDLRMGTYGDHRERSLCVFGAELVAEVEEELTGLLGTVLRRDGQPVGNVWTFGP
;
A
#
# COMPACT_ATOMS: atom_id res chain seq x y z
N MET A 1 -11.19 -8.03 -35.10
CA MET A 1 -11.01 -6.83 -34.27
C MET A 1 -11.49 -5.62 -35.07
N THR A 2 -12.29 -4.73 -34.49
CA THR A 2 -12.70 -3.48 -35.16
C THR A 2 -11.53 -2.50 -35.20
N ALA A 3 -11.57 -1.50 -36.09
CA ALA A 3 -10.55 -0.46 -36.17
C ALA A 3 -10.38 0.28 -34.82
N ASP A 4 -11.49 0.50 -34.11
CA ASP A 4 -11.49 1.14 -32.79
C ASP A 4 -10.82 0.28 -31.72
N ALA A 5 -11.08 -1.03 -31.71
CA ALA A 5 -10.45 -1.94 -30.75
C ALA A 5 -8.93 -2.05 -30.96
N SER A 6 -8.45 -2.05 -32.21
CA SER A 6 -7.02 -2.01 -32.52
C SER A 6 -6.35 -0.71 -32.06
N ALA A 7 -7.02 0.43 -32.22
CA ALA A 7 -6.51 1.72 -31.77
C ALA A 7 -6.45 1.82 -30.24
N LEU A 8 -7.47 1.31 -29.54
CA LEU A 8 -7.50 1.25 -28.08
C LEU A 8 -6.45 0.28 -27.53
N TRP A 9 -6.23 -0.88 -28.18
CA TRP A 9 -5.12 -1.77 -27.86
C TRP A 9 -3.77 -1.05 -27.94
N ALA A 10 -3.48 -0.36 -29.05
CA ALA A 10 -2.19 0.33 -29.23
C ALA A 10 -1.94 1.38 -28.13
N LYS A 11 -2.99 2.08 -27.69
CA LYS A 11 -2.92 3.02 -26.56
C LYS A 11 -2.61 2.31 -25.24
N TYR A 12 -3.30 1.21 -24.96
CA TYR A 12 -3.06 0.40 -23.76
C TYR A 12 -1.63 -0.18 -23.76
N ASP A 13 -1.21 -0.81 -24.86
CA ASP A 13 0.10 -1.43 -25.00
C ASP A 13 1.23 -0.42 -24.78
N THR A 14 1.10 0.79 -25.36
CA THR A 14 2.09 1.86 -25.21
C THR A 14 2.13 2.44 -23.79
N GLN A 15 0.96 2.65 -23.17
CA GLN A 15 0.86 3.44 -21.95
C GLN A 15 0.79 2.64 -20.66
N MET A 16 0.37 1.37 -20.69
CA MET A 16 0.04 0.58 -19.50
C MET A 16 0.98 -0.59 -19.26
N ARG A 17 1.38 -1.31 -20.31
CA ARG A 17 2.16 -2.54 -20.18
C ARG A 17 3.60 -2.30 -19.71
N GLY A 18 4.08 -3.17 -18.82
CA GLY A 18 5.44 -3.14 -18.29
C GLY A 18 5.69 -1.92 -17.40
N ARG A 19 4.68 -1.49 -16.66
CA ARG A 19 4.77 -0.41 -15.68
C ARG A 19 4.95 -0.93 -14.27
N ALA A 20 5.70 -0.16 -13.49
CA ALA A 20 5.73 -0.33 -12.05
C ALA A 20 4.40 0.19 -11.49
N PRO A 21 3.67 -0.60 -10.70
CA PRO A 21 2.48 -0.11 -10.04
C PRO A 21 2.86 0.85 -8.91
N GLU A 22 2.05 1.87 -8.66
CA GLU A 22 2.25 2.85 -7.58
C GLU A 22 1.56 2.37 -6.29
N VAL A 23 1.91 1.17 -5.85
CA VAL A 23 1.31 0.55 -4.67
C VAL A 23 2.16 0.80 -3.43
N PHE A 24 1.52 1.14 -2.31
CA PHE A 24 2.22 1.39 -1.07
C PHE A 24 2.91 0.12 -0.55
N GLY A 25 4.19 0.22 -0.19
CA GLY A 25 4.93 -0.84 0.50
C GLY A 25 5.41 -2.01 -0.38
N VAL A 26 5.27 -1.94 -1.70
CA VAL A 26 5.76 -2.99 -2.62
C VAL A 26 7.20 -2.71 -3.06
N VAL A 27 7.89 -3.75 -3.54
CA VAL A 27 9.16 -3.62 -4.25
C VAL A 27 8.92 -3.88 -5.72
N THR A 28 9.45 -3.02 -6.58
CA THR A 28 9.41 -3.24 -8.02
C THR A 28 10.82 -3.33 -8.60
N GLU A 29 11.08 -4.37 -9.37
CA GLU A 29 12.35 -4.62 -10.04
C GLU A 29 12.15 -4.70 -11.56
N ARG A 30 13.06 -4.09 -12.33
CA ARG A 30 13.07 -4.18 -13.79
C ARG A 30 14.10 -5.21 -14.26
N ASP A 31 13.74 -6.00 -15.26
CA ASP A 31 14.64 -6.93 -15.96
C ASP A 31 14.34 -6.84 -17.46
N GLY A 32 15.07 -5.96 -18.14
CA GLY A 32 14.77 -5.58 -19.52
C GLY A 32 13.33 -5.06 -19.66
N PRO A 33 12.50 -5.66 -20.55
CA PRO A 33 11.11 -5.25 -20.74
C PRO A 33 10.14 -5.71 -19.64
N LEU A 34 10.62 -6.43 -18.61
CA LEU A 34 9.81 -6.97 -17.53
C LEU A 34 9.83 -6.07 -16.31
N VAL A 35 8.71 -6.10 -15.61
CA VAL A 35 8.53 -5.54 -14.30
C VAL A 35 8.07 -6.65 -13.37
N ARG A 36 8.87 -6.91 -12.33
CA ARG A 36 8.57 -7.83 -11.24
C ARG A 36 8.12 -7.00 -10.05
N THR A 37 6.89 -7.19 -9.61
CA THR A 37 6.36 -6.55 -8.41
C THR A 37 6.27 -7.58 -7.30
N HIS A 38 6.88 -7.29 -6.16
CA HIS A 38 6.89 -8.11 -4.96
C HIS A 38 6.02 -7.46 -3.89
N TYR A 39 4.98 -8.16 -3.45
CA TYR A 39 4.07 -7.72 -2.38
C TYR A 39 4.45 -8.32 -1.02
N GLY A 40 5.45 -9.20 -0.96
CA GLY A 40 5.85 -9.91 0.25
C GLY A 40 5.02 -11.17 0.50
N THR A 41 3.81 -11.26 -0.04
CA THR A 41 2.96 -12.46 0.06
C THR A 41 2.89 -13.23 -1.24
N HIS A 42 3.13 -12.54 -2.34
CA HIS A 42 3.10 -13.02 -3.71
C HIS A 42 3.77 -11.96 -4.60
N GLY A 43 3.87 -12.26 -5.89
CA GLY A 43 4.31 -11.31 -6.89
C GLY A 43 3.51 -11.33 -8.17
N VAL A 44 3.68 -10.26 -8.93
CA VAL A 44 3.09 -10.09 -10.26
C VAL A 44 4.19 -9.73 -11.24
N VAL A 45 4.15 -10.36 -12.40
CA VAL A 45 5.01 -10.02 -13.55
C VAL A 45 4.14 -9.40 -14.62
N ASP A 46 4.52 -8.19 -15.01
CA ASP A 46 4.00 -7.49 -16.18
C ASP A 46 5.17 -7.17 -17.13
N HIS A 47 4.86 -6.93 -18.40
CA HIS A 47 5.89 -6.75 -19.41
C HIS A 47 5.39 -5.99 -20.63
N ARG A 48 6.33 -5.30 -21.29
CA ARG A 48 6.17 -4.85 -22.68
C ARG A 48 6.37 -6.02 -23.65
N ASP A 49 6.26 -5.74 -24.95
CA ASP A 49 6.58 -6.72 -25.98
C ASP A 49 7.94 -7.42 -25.71
N LEU A 50 7.88 -8.75 -25.69
CA LEU A 50 9.02 -9.63 -25.47
C LEU A 50 9.57 -10.22 -26.77
N SER A 51 9.02 -9.88 -27.93
CA SER A 51 9.39 -10.43 -29.24
C SER A 51 10.90 -10.35 -29.51
N ALA A 52 11.53 -9.23 -29.15
CA ALA A 52 12.96 -8.97 -29.31
C ALA A 52 13.87 -9.72 -28.30
N VAL A 53 13.30 -10.36 -27.27
CA VAL A 53 14.09 -11.16 -26.32
C VAL A 53 14.51 -12.46 -26.99
N GLY A 54 15.83 -12.64 -27.16
CA GLY A 54 16.41 -13.83 -27.78
C GLY A 54 16.21 -15.10 -26.96
N ASP A 55 16.70 -15.12 -25.71
CA ASP A 55 16.55 -16.26 -24.79
C ASP A 55 15.41 -16.01 -23.78
N LEU A 56 14.17 -16.20 -24.26
CA LEU A 56 12.98 -16.06 -23.43
C LEU A 56 12.93 -17.12 -22.31
N ALA A 57 13.40 -18.34 -22.56
CA ALA A 57 13.40 -19.40 -21.58
C ALA A 57 14.32 -19.08 -20.39
N ALA A 58 15.52 -18.52 -20.62
CA ALA A 58 16.39 -18.06 -19.55
C ALA A 58 15.78 -16.91 -18.75
N LEU A 59 15.02 -16.03 -19.40
CA LEU A 59 14.26 -14.97 -18.74
C LEU A 59 13.15 -15.52 -17.84
N VAL A 60 12.37 -16.50 -18.31
CA VAL A 60 11.36 -17.13 -17.46
C VAL A 60 12.01 -17.84 -16.26
N ARG A 61 13.10 -18.58 -16.47
CA ARG A 61 13.83 -19.28 -15.39
C ARG A 61 14.33 -18.32 -14.30
N ARG A 62 15.04 -17.25 -14.67
CA ARG A 62 15.59 -16.30 -13.68
C ARG A 62 14.48 -15.54 -12.93
N THR A 63 13.36 -15.24 -13.59
CA THR A 63 12.19 -14.65 -12.95
C THR A 63 11.60 -15.62 -11.92
N ARG A 64 11.43 -16.90 -12.29
CA ARG A 64 10.96 -17.94 -11.38
C ARG A 64 11.89 -18.11 -10.18
N GLU A 65 13.21 -18.11 -10.39
CA GLU A 65 14.22 -18.22 -9.33
C GLU A 65 14.18 -17.04 -8.35
N GLU A 66 13.91 -15.81 -8.82
CA GLU A 66 13.72 -14.65 -7.92
C GLU A 66 12.55 -14.87 -6.96
N PHE A 67 11.38 -15.25 -7.49
CA PHE A 67 10.20 -15.52 -6.67
C PHE A 67 10.41 -16.73 -5.74
N ALA A 68 11.18 -17.73 -6.18
CA ALA A 68 11.57 -18.86 -5.35
C ALA A 68 12.40 -18.44 -4.13
N ARG A 69 13.39 -17.54 -4.31
CA ARG A 69 14.22 -17.04 -3.20
C ARG A 69 13.43 -16.33 -2.11
N ARG A 70 12.28 -15.75 -2.46
CA ARG A 70 11.39 -15.02 -1.55
C ARG A 70 10.22 -15.87 -1.03
N VAL A 71 10.08 -17.10 -1.52
CA VAL A 71 8.93 -17.98 -1.23
C VAL A 71 7.60 -17.27 -1.59
N GLU A 72 7.61 -16.55 -2.71
CA GLU A 72 6.44 -15.82 -3.20
C GLU A 72 5.81 -16.55 -4.39
N PRO A 73 4.53 -16.93 -4.34
CA PRO A 73 3.81 -17.34 -5.53
C PRO A 73 3.71 -16.16 -6.50
N VAL A 74 3.75 -16.44 -7.79
CA VAL A 74 3.82 -15.42 -8.83
C VAL A 74 2.72 -15.62 -9.85
N THR A 75 2.14 -14.50 -10.30
CA THR A 75 1.25 -14.46 -11.47
C THR A 75 1.92 -13.64 -12.59
N TRP A 76 2.03 -14.23 -13.77
CA TRP A 76 2.55 -13.58 -14.98
C TRP A 76 1.42 -13.38 -15.97
N LYS A 77 1.15 -12.12 -16.36
CA LYS A 77 0.12 -11.82 -17.37
C LYS A 77 0.62 -12.11 -18.78
N VAL A 78 -0.12 -12.91 -19.54
CA VAL A 78 0.15 -13.15 -20.97
C VAL A 78 -1.01 -12.58 -21.78
N TYR A 79 -0.70 -11.69 -22.72
CA TYR A 79 -1.70 -11.06 -23.57
C TYR A 79 -1.85 -11.87 -24.87
N SER A 80 -3.07 -11.92 -25.42
CA SER A 80 -3.35 -12.61 -26.69
C SER A 80 -2.49 -12.10 -27.87
N HIS A 81 -1.95 -10.87 -27.76
CA HIS A 81 -1.06 -10.25 -28.75
C HIS A 81 0.41 -10.66 -28.65
N ASP A 82 0.83 -11.35 -27.58
CA ASP A 82 2.25 -11.75 -27.37
C ASP A 82 2.68 -12.96 -28.22
N GLY A 83 1.73 -13.61 -28.90
CA GLY A 83 1.94 -14.88 -29.58
C GLY A 83 2.19 -16.05 -28.61
N PRO A 84 2.37 -17.27 -29.13
CA PRO A 84 2.43 -18.48 -28.29
C PRO A 84 3.75 -18.64 -27.53
N ARG A 85 4.83 -18.01 -27.99
CA ARG A 85 6.21 -18.24 -27.50
C ARG A 85 6.34 -18.03 -25.98
N LEU A 86 5.67 -17.01 -25.43
CA LEU A 86 5.70 -16.74 -23.99
C LEU A 86 4.90 -17.78 -23.21
N ALA A 87 3.70 -18.12 -23.67
CA ALA A 87 2.87 -19.14 -23.04
C ALA A 87 3.59 -20.50 -23.00
N GLU A 88 4.21 -20.91 -24.10
CA GLU A 88 5.00 -22.15 -24.19
C GLU A 88 6.18 -22.13 -23.20
N ALA A 89 6.96 -21.04 -23.16
CA ALA A 89 8.09 -20.90 -22.24
C ALA A 89 7.65 -20.93 -20.76
N LEU A 90 6.47 -20.41 -20.43
CA LEU A 90 5.90 -20.44 -19.08
C LEU A 90 5.45 -21.85 -18.70
N LEU A 91 4.80 -22.57 -19.60
CA LEU A 91 4.39 -23.97 -19.40
C LEU A 91 5.62 -24.87 -19.16
N ASP A 92 6.67 -24.72 -19.99
CA ASP A 92 7.93 -25.45 -19.83
C ASP A 92 8.61 -25.14 -18.49
N ALA A 93 8.44 -23.93 -17.98
CA ALA A 93 8.93 -23.52 -16.67
C ALA A 93 8.04 -23.96 -15.49
N GLY A 94 6.93 -24.65 -15.75
CA GLY A 94 6.02 -25.20 -14.74
C GLY A 94 4.93 -24.24 -14.26
N PHE A 95 4.68 -23.13 -14.98
CA PHE A 95 3.52 -22.29 -14.71
C PHE A 95 2.24 -22.97 -15.23
N ALA A 96 1.12 -22.73 -14.58
CA ALA A 96 -0.20 -23.18 -15.01
C ALA A 96 -1.07 -21.97 -15.44
N PRO A 97 -1.79 -22.04 -16.57
CA PRO A 97 -2.71 -20.98 -16.96
C PRO A 97 -3.92 -20.94 -16.01
N GLY A 98 -4.27 -19.74 -15.56
CA GLY A 98 -5.54 -19.45 -14.88
C GLY A 98 -6.66 -19.12 -15.87
N THR A 99 -7.77 -18.61 -15.33
CA THR A 99 -8.93 -18.19 -16.12
C THR A 99 -8.56 -17.03 -17.07
N PRO A 100 -8.75 -17.16 -18.39
CA PRO A 100 -8.60 -16.04 -19.31
C PRO A 100 -9.61 -14.92 -18.99
N ARG A 101 -9.17 -13.66 -19.11
CA ARG A 101 -9.97 -12.47 -18.87
C ARG A 101 -9.96 -11.58 -20.11
N SER A 102 -11.08 -10.98 -20.45
CA SER A 102 -11.14 -9.94 -21.49
C SER A 102 -10.53 -8.65 -20.96
N LEU A 103 -9.55 -8.10 -21.69
CA LEU A 103 -9.08 -6.74 -21.49
C LEU A 103 -10.05 -5.78 -22.19
N LEU A 104 -10.68 -4.93 -21.40
CA LEU A 104 -11.78 -4.08 -21.80
C LEU A 104 -11.38 -2.61 -21.65
N VAL A 105 -11.60 -1.81 -22.69
CA VAL A 105 -11.29 -0.37 -22.69
C VAL A 105 -12.49 0.45 -23.18
N ALA A 106 -12.83 1.52 -22.47
CA ALA A 106 -13.84 2.50 -22.89
C ALA A 106 -13.23 3.91 -22.91
N GLU A 107 -13.70 4.79 -23.80
CA GLU A 107 -13.52 6.23 -23.56
C GLU A 107 -14.43 6.64 -22.39
N VAL A 108 -13.89 7.45 -21.48
CA VAL A 108 -14.65 7.94 -20.30
C VAL A 108 -15.91 8.71 -20.74
N ALA A 109 -15.88 9.37 -21.90
CA ALA A 109 -17.03 10.08 -22.47
C ALA A 109 -18.17 9.15 -22.92
N ASP A 110 -17.86 7.92 -23.30
CA ASP A 110 -18.82 6.97 -23.86
C ASP A 110 -19.54 6.15 -22.78
N VAL A 111 -19.04 6.17 -21.54
CA VAL A 111 -19.67 5.46 -20.42
C VAL A 111 -20.99 6.14 -20.04
N PRO A 112 -22.14 5.44 -20.15
CA PRO A 112 -23.45 6.02 -19.90
C PRO A 112 -23.59 6.61 -18.49
N SER A 113 -24.33 7.72 -18.38
CA SER A 113 -24.71 8.29 -17.10
C SER A 113 -25.79 7.48 -16.41
N THR A 114 -25.76 7.41 -15.07
CA THR A 114 -26.83 6.81 -14.27
C THR A 114 -27.18 7.71 -13.10
N ASP A 115 -28.38 7.59 -12.51
CA ASP A 115 -28.77 8.34 -11.31
C ASP A 115 -28.12 7.81 -10.00
N ALA A 116 -27.10 6.98 -10.14
CA ALA A 116 -26.38 6.37 -9.03
C ALA A 116 -25.68 7.43 -8.18
N LYS A 117 -25.96 7.41 -6.87
CA LYS A 117 -25.22 8.25 -5.92
C LYS A 117 -23.96 7.53 -5.50
N LEU A 118 -22.84 8.02 -6.02
CA LEU A 118 -21.52 7.62 -5.55
C LEU A 118 -21.12 8.45 -4.32
N ARG A 119 -20.43 7.82 -3.38
CA ARG A 119 -19.61 8.53 -2.40
C ARG A 119 -18.27 7.83 -2.29
N ASP A 120 -17.22 8.62 -2.09
CA ASP A 120 -15.96 8.08 -1.62
C ASP A 120 -16.25 7.22 -0.40
N TYR A 121 -15.75 5.98 -0.44
CA TYR A 121 -15.94 5.08 0.68
C TYR A 121 -15.15 5.63 1.86
N TRP A 122 -15.87 6.22 2.81
CA TRP A 122 -15.25 6.78 4.00
C TRP A 122 -15.30 5.78 5.15
N LEU A 123 -14.13 5.63 5.77
CA LEU A 123 -13.90 4.83 6.96
C LEU A 123 -14.57 5.52 8.16
N GLY A 124 -15.76 5.04 8.51
CA GLY A 124 -16.58 5.56 9.62
C GLY A 124 -18.02 5.05 9.61
N LEU A 125 -18.32 4.08 8.74
CA LEU A 125 -19.61 3.43 8.72
C LEU A 125 -19.86 2.63 10.01
N PRO A 126 -21.13 2.50 10.44
CA PRO A 126 -21.50 1.58 11.52
C PRO A 126 -20.95 0.16 11.27
N TYR A 127 -20.56 -0.54 12.33
CA TYR A 127 -19.99 -1.91 12.27
C TYR A 127 -20.81 -2.87 11.39
N ARG A 128 -22.15 -2.80 11.45
CA ARG A 128 -23.05 -3.63 10.62
C ARG A 128 -22.86 -3.41 9.11
N ASP A 129 -22.55 -2.19 8.70
CA ASP A 129 -22.35 -1.84 7.29
C ASP A 129 -20.95 -2.28 6.84
N GLN A 130 -19.95 -2.23 7.74
CA GLN A 130 -18.62 -2.80 7.49
C GLN A 130 -18.71 -4.32 7.26
N GLU A 131 -19.38 -5.06 8.14
CA GLU A 131 -19.55 -6.51 8.02
C GLU A 131 -20.28 -6.89 6.72
N ARG A 132 -21.32 -6.14 6.35
CA ARG A 132 -22.00 -6.34 5.07
C ARG A 132 -21.07 -6.13 3.88
N LEU A 133 -20.24 -5.08 3.91
CA LEU A 133 -19.29 -4.80 2.83
C LEU A 133 -18.19 -5.87 2.74
N ARG A 134 -17.70 -6.40 3.88
CA ARG A 134 -16.76 -7.53 3.89
C ARG A 134 -17.31 -8.75 3.15
N ARG A 135 -18.59 -9.09 3.36
CA ARG A 135 -19.24 -10.19 2.62
C ARG A 135 -19.36 -9.92 1.12
N LEU A 136 -19.59 -8.66 0.72
CA LEU A 136 -19.62 -8.30 -0.71
C LEU A 136 -18.24 -8.40 -1.34
N VAL A 137 -17.19 -7.99 -0.61
CA VAL A 137 -15.79 -8.14 -1.00
C VAL A 137 -15.43 -9.61 -1.17
N GLU A 138 -15.80 -10.46 -0.20
CA GLU A 138 -15.52 -11.89 -0.22
C GLU A 138 -16.24 -12.62 -1.36
N ALA A 139 -17.44 -12.17 -1.72
CA ALA A 139 -18.22 -12.71 -2.84
C ALA A 139 -17.86 -12.11 -4.21
N ALA A 140 -16.89 -11.19 -4.28
CA ALA A 140 -16.56 -10.52 -5.53
C ALA A 140 -15.93 -11.49 -6.55
N PRO A 141 -16.27 -11.39 -7.84
CA PRO A 141 -15.70 -12.23 -8.89
C PRO A 141 -14.21 -11.96 -9.12
N GLU A 142 -13.49 -12.93 -9.72
CA GLU A 142 -12.10 -12.76 -10.15
C GLU A 142 -11.99 -11.66 -11.21
N GLN A 143 -11.10 -10.70 -10.96
CA GLN A 143 -10.95 -9.45 -11.72
C GLN A 143 -9.48 -9.06 -11.81
N ARG A 144 -9.19 -7.91 -12.42
CA ARG A 144 -7.83 -7.41 -12.66
C ARG A 144 -6.89 -7.57 -11.46
N ARG A 145 -7.33 -7.14 -10.26
CA ARG A 145 -6.63 -7.35 -8.99
C ARG A 145 -7.56 -8.08 -8.00
N PRO A 146 -7.05 -9.06 -7.24
CA PRO A 146 -7.79 -9.63 -6.12
C PRO A 146 -8.21 -8.55 -5.12
N VAL A 147 -9.46 -8.58 -4.64
CA VAL A 147 -9.95 -7.54 -3.71
C VAL A 147 -9.16 -7.52 -2.40
N SER A 148 -8.65 -8.66 -1.95
CA SER A 148 -7.74 -8.77 -0.80
C SER A 148 -6.46 -7.93 -0.94
N GLU A 149 -6.05 -7.60 -2.16
CA GLU A 149 -4.93 -6.69 -2.41
C GLU A 149 -5.30 -5.21 -2.38
N LEU A 150 -6.59 -4.92 -2.53
CA LEU A 150 -7.17 -3.59 -2.68
C LEU A 150 -7.73 -3.02 -1.38
N GLU A 151 -7.95 -3.85 -0.35
CA GLU A 151 -8.27 -3.39 1.02
C GLU A 151 -7.16 -2.51 1.62
N HIS A 152 -6.00 -2.43 0.97
CA HIS A 152 -4.81 -1.71 1.43
C HIS A 152 -4.41 -0.52 0.53
N ASP A 153 -5.19 -0.22 -0.53
CA ASP A 153 -4.92 0.87 -1.47
C ASP A 153 -6.10 1.86 -1.53
N MET A 154 -5.80 3.15 -1.74
CA MET A 154 -6.76 4.25 -1.62
C MET A 154 -7.29 4.73 -2.97
N ASP A 155 -8.43 4.17 -3.41
CA ASP A 155 -9.48 4.84 -4.22
C ASP A 155 -10.68 3.88 -4.33
N ILE A 156 -11.42 3.75 -3.22
CA ILE A 156 -12.62 2.91 -3.12
C ILE A 156 -13.84 3.81 -3.19
N LEU A 157 -14.74 3.54 -4.12
CA LEU A 157 -15.98 4.28 -4.27
C LEU A 157 -17.15 3.37 -3.89
N SER A 158 -18.11 3.92 -3.17
CA SER A 158 -19.29 3.20 -2.69
C SER A 158 -20.55 3.67 -3.39
N LEU A 159 -21.32 2.73 -3.93
CA LEU A 159 -22.64 2.98 -4.50
C LEU A 159 -23.66 3.05 -3.36
N TRP A 160 -24.42 4.15 -3.24
CA TRP A 160 -25.42 4.31 -2.18
C TRP A 160 -26.85 4.11 -2.70
N ARG A 161 -27.61 3.26 -2.01
CA ARG A 161 -29.05 3.10 -2.22
C ARG A 161 -29.77 3.30 -0.90
N HIS A 162 -30.80 4.15 -0.87
CA HIS A 162 -31.58 4.46 0.33
C HIS A 162 -30.71 4.83 1.56
N SER A 163 -29.68 5.66 1.33
CA SER A 163 -28.72 6.09 2.36
C SER A 163 -27.95 4.95 3.04
N ARG A 164 -27.74 3.83 2.33
CA ARG A 164 -26.83 2.74 2.75
C ARG A 164 -25.87 2.39 1.62
N PRO A 165 -24.61 2.06 1.93
CA PRO A 165 -23.68 1.54 0.92
C PRO A 165 -24.23 0.21 0.41
N ALA A 166 -24.29 0.03 -0.90
CA ALA A 166 -24.87 -1.13 -1.56
C ALA A 166 -23.79 -2.03 -2.16
N ASP A 167 -22.79 -1.43 -2.79
CA ASP A 167 -21.74 -2.06 -3.59
C ASP A 167 -20.50 -1.16 -3.66
N LEU A 168 -19.36 -1.74 -4.08
CA LEU A 168 -18.07 -1.04 -4.16
C LEU A 168 -17.45 -1.20 -5.55
N VAL A 169 -16.72 -0.16 -5.97
CA VAL A 169 -15.80 -0.19 -7.10
C VAL A 169 -14.46 0.38 -6.66
N TRP A 170 -13.39 -0.31 -7.03
CA TRP A 170 -12.01 0.13 -6.87
C TRP A 170 -11.55 0.70 -8.19
N SER A 171 -11.17 1.98 -8.16
CA SER A 171 -10.81 2.69 -9.37
C SER A 171 -9.58 3.55 -9.14
N GLU A 172 -8.45 3.16 -9.70
CA GLU A 172 -7.20 3.92 -9.57
C GLU A 172 -6.95 4.77 -10.83
N ARG A 173 -6.49 6.00 -10.66
CA ARG A 173 -5.89 6.74 -11.78
C ARG A 173 -4.44 6.31 -11.95
N VAL A 174 -4.09 5.84 -13.15
CA VAL A 174 -2.72 5.40 -13.42
C VAL A 174 -1.86 6.60 -13.81
N GLU A 175 -0.99 7.02 -12.89
CA GLU A 175 -0.17 8.21 -13.07
C GLU A 175 0.67 8.17 -14.36
N GLY A 176 0.77 9.30 -15.04
CA GLY A 176 1.53 9.43 -16.29
C GLY A 176 0.91 8.72 -17.48
N THR A 177 -0.40 8.41 -17.44
CA THR A 177 -1.15 7.82 -18.54
C THR A 177 -2.49 8.54 -18.75
N GLU A 178 -3.15 8.24 -19.86
CA GLU A 178 -4.54 8.61 -20.12
C GLU A 178 -5.55 7.65 -19.47
N PHE A 179 -5.11 6.67 -18.67
CA PHE A 179 -5.97 5.59 -18.16
C PHE A 179 -6.32 5.75 -16.68
N SER A 180 -7.57 5.41 -16.37
CA SER A 180 -8.01 4.99 -15.04
C SER A 180 -8.35 3.50 -15.07
N ALA A 181 -7.82 2.75 -14.12
CA ALA A 181 -8.07 1.33 -13.94
C ALA A 181 -9.36 1.12 -13.14
N VAL A 182 -10.23 0.22 -13.60
CA VAL A 182 -11.23 -0.43 -12.75
C VAL A 182 -10.62 -1.75 -12.31
N ASP A 183 -10.11 -1.79 -11.07
CA ASP A 183 -9.37 -2.95 -10.57
C ASP A 183 -10.29 -4.04 -10.02
N ALA A 184 -11.41 -3.64 -9.43
CA ALA A 184 -12.46 -4.55 -8.98
C ALA A 184 -13.83 -3.86 -8.84
N ILE A 185 -14.90 -4.65 -8.97
CA ILE A 185 -16.29 -4.32 -8.63
C ILE A 185 -16.92 -5.46 -7.83
N THR A 186 -17.77 -5.16 -6.86
CA THR A 186 -18.42 -6.20 -6.04
C THR A 186 -19.45 -7.02 -6.81
N ARG A 187 -20.10 -6.43 -7.81
CA ARG A 187 -21.16 -7.05 -8.62
C ARG A 187 -21.17 -6.50 -10.06
N PRO A 188 -21.72 -7.25 -11.04
CA PRO A 188 -21.85 -6.82 -12.43
C PRO A 188 -22.95 -5.74 -12.58
N LEU A 189 -22.68 -4.53 -12.12
CA LEU A 189 -23.63 -3.40 -12.13
C LEU A 189 -23.10 -2.24 -13.00
N PRO A 190 -23.86 -1.77 -14.01
CA PRO A 190 -23.47 -0.61 -14.81
C PRO A 190 -23.21 0.65 -13.97
N GLU A 191 -23.93 0.83 -12.86
CA GLU A 191 -23.76 1.97 -11.96
C GLU A 191 -22.36 2.07 -11.35
N LEU A 192 -21.67 0.94 -11.18
CA LEU A 192 -20.28 0.90 -10.68
C LEU A 192 -19.28 1.36 -11.76
N LEU A 193 -19.54 1.02 -13.02
CA LEU A 193 -18.72 1.48 -14.15
C LEU A 193 -18.93 2.97 -14.42
N HIS A 194 -20.18 3.43 -14.34
CA HIS A 194 -20.52 4.84 -14.36
C HIS A 194 -19.80 5.62 -13.24
N ALA A 195 -19.82 5.10 -12.02
CA ALA A 195 -19.12 5.70 -10.88
C ALA A 195 -17.61 5.85 -11.11
N ALA A 196 -16.95 4.82 -11.65
CA ALA A 196 -15.53 4.90 -12.01
C ALA A 196 -15.28 5.97 -13.10
N ALA A 197 -16.16 6.06 -14.11
CA ALA A 197 -16.07 7.09 -15.15
C ALA A 197 -16.25 8.50 -14.56
N ASP A 198 -17.22 8.70 -13.68
CA ASP A 198 -17.43 9.97 -13.00
C ASP A 198 -16.23 10.40 -12.16
N ARG A 199 -15.64 9.48 -11.40
CA ARG A 199 -14.41 9.76 -10.63
C ARG A 199 -13.25 10.12 -11.55
N ALA A 200 -13.12 9.46 -12.70
CA ALA A 200 -12.12 9.77 -13.72
C ALA A 200 -12.32 11.18 -14.32
N ARG A 201 -13.58 11.62 -14.53
CA ARG A 201 -13.92 12.98 -15.00
C ARG A 201 -13.58 14.08 -13.99
N GLN A 202 -13.82 13.81 -12.71
CA GLN A 202 -13.68 14.81 -11.63
C GLN A 202 -12.24 15.09 -11.21
N ALA A 203 -11.26 14.34 -11.71
CA ALA A 203 -9.89 14.44 -11.27
C ALA A 203 -9.27 15.80 -11.65
N ARG A 204 -9.08 16.68 -10.64
CA ARG A 204 -8.59 18.06 -10.82
C ARG A 204 -7.13 18.08 -11.29
N ALA A 205 -6.81 19.06 -12.14
CA ALA A 205 -5.47 19.40 -12.66
C ALA A 205 -4.46 19.62 -11.50
N PRO A 206 -3.13 19.38 -11.70
CA PRO A 206 -2.38 19.56 -12.95
C PRO A 206 -1.99 18.29 -13.73
N ARG A 207 -2.54 17.11 -13.41
CA ARG A 207 -2.17 15.83 -14.06
C ARG A 207 -3.03 15.47 -15.28
N THR A 208 -2.44 14.78 -16.29
CA THR A 208 -3.05 14.34 -17.56
C THR A 208 -4.44 13.73 -17.36
N ALA A 209 -5.50 14.38 -17.86
CA ALA A 209 -6.89 13.94 -17.73
C ALA A 209 -7.06 12.45 -18.11
N SER A 210 -7.77 11.68 -17.29
CA SER A 210 -8.12 10.30 -17.64
C SER A 210 -9.10 10.34 -18.80
N ARG A 211 -8.67 9.80 -19.95
CA ARG A 211 -9.49 9.68 -21.16
C ARG A 211 -10.10 8.31 -21.30
N TYR A 212 -9.44 7.29 -20.76
CA TYR A 212 -9.84 5.89 -20.92
C TYR A 212 -10.09 5.23 -19.57
N LEU A 213 -11.11 4.37 -19.50
CA LEU A 213 -11.23 3.36 -18.46
C LEU A 213 -10.68 2.04 -18.98
N VAL A 214 -10.01 1.27 -18.13
CA VAL A 214 -9.56 -0.08 -18.44
C VAL A 214 -9.90 -1.07 -17.33
N ALA A 215 -10.46 -2.22 -17.71
CA ALA A 215 -10.82 -3.31 -16.82
C ALA A 215 -10.32 -4.66 -17.37
N GLU A 216 -10.11 -5.63 -16.49
CA GLU A 216 -9.98 -7.04 -16.86
C GLU A 216 -11.16 -7.80 -16.24
N ALA A 217 -11.92 -8.51 -17.06
CA ALA A 217 -13.16 -9.16 -16.64
C ALA A 217 -13.31 -10.56 -17.24
N SER A 218 -13.99 -11.45 -16.51
CA SER A 218 -14.37 -12.79 -16.99
C SER A 218 -15.83 -13.08 -16.64
N GLY A 219 -16.44 -14.05 -17.32
CA GLY A 219 -17.82 -14.49 -17.06
C GLY A 219 -18.83 -13.35 -17.17
N ASP A 220 -19.75 -13.27 -16.20
CA ASP A 220 -20.89 -12.34 -16.19
C ASP A 220 -20.49 -10.85 -16.13
N LEU A 221 -19.23 -10.54 -15.81
CA LEU A 221 -18.73 -9.18 -15.85
C LEU A 221 -18.57 -8.67 -17.29
N VAL A 222 -18.22 -9.53 -18.25
CA VAL A 222 -17.91 -9.10 -19.62
C VAL A 222 -19.12 -8.44 -20.31
N PRO A 223 -20.32 -9.04 -20.32
CA PRO A 223 -21.49 -8.41 -20.94
C PRO A 223 -21.83 -7.05 -20.35
N VAL A 224 -21.67 -6.86 -19.03
CA VAL A 224 -21.97 -5.60 -18.36
C VAL A 224 -21.00 -4.49 -18.75
N HIS A 225 -19.72 -4.80 -18.90
CA HIS A 225 -18.74 -3.83 -19.39
C HIS A 225 -19.00 -3.47 -20.85
N LEU A 226 -19.27 -4.45 -21.71
CA LEU A 226 -19.61 -4.19 -23.11
C LEU A 226 -20.86 -3.31 -23.25
N ALA A 227 -21.91 -3.58 -22.47
CA ALA A 227 -23.12 -2.76 -22.44
C ALA A 227 -22.88 -1.34 -21.90
N ALA A 228 -21.84 -1.15 -21.09
CA ALA A 228 -21.43 0.16 -20.56
C ALA A 228 -20.46 0.92 -21.49
N GLY A 229 -20.26 0.47 -22.74
CA GLY A 229 -19.44 1.15 -23.73
C GLY A 229 -17.97 0.70 -23.80
N PHE A 230 -17.60 -0.38 -23.10
CA PHE A 230 -16.27 -0.95 -23.23
C PHE A 230 -16.12 -1.80 -24.50
N HIS A 231 -14.92 -1.82 -25.04
CA HIS A 231 -14.51 -2.65 -26.16
C HIS A 231 -13.51 -3.70 -25.67
N ALA A 232 -13.71 -4.96 -26.08
CA ALA A 232 -12.71 -6.01 -25.86
C ALA A 232 -11.53 -5.80 -26.82
N VAL A 233 -10.35 -5.53 -26.29
CA VAL A 233 -9.14 -5.19 -27.08
C VAL A 233 -8.09 -6.30 -27.09
N ALA A 234 -8.11 -7.18 -26.09
CA ALA A 234 -7.25 -8.35 -25.97
C ALA A 234 -7.85 -9.37 -24.99
N GLU A 235 -7.27 -10.56 -24.92
CA GLU A 235 -7.42 -11.46 -23.78
C GLU A 235 -6.14 -11.46 -22.95
N VAL A 236 -6.29 -11.60 -21.63
CA VAL A 236 -5.20 -11.71 -20.67
C VAL A 236 -5.35 -13.03 -19.92
N THR A 237 -4.37 -13.90 -20.04
CA THR A 237 -4.31 -15.16 -19.28
C THR A 237 -3.28 -15.02 -18.16
N PRO A 238 -3.67 -15.13 -16.88
CA PRO A 238 -2.74 -15.12 -15.77
C PRO A 238 -2.09 -16.50 -15.62
N TYR A 239 -0.80 -16.62 -15.93
CA TYR A 239 -0.02 -17.83 -15.66
C TYR A 239 0.51 -17.81 -14.24
N ARG A 240 0.25 -18.86 -13.46
CA ARG A 240 0.55 -18.91 -12.04
C ARG A 240 1.61 -19.97 -11.74
N TRP A 241 2.54 -19.65 -10.86
CA TRP A 241 3.51 -20.61 -10.32
C TRP A 241 3.69 -20.36 -8.82
N ALA A 242 3.87 -21.43 -8.05
CA ALA A 242 4.13 -21.34 -6.61
C ALA A 242 5.47 -22.03 -6.29
N PRO A 243 6.35 -21.37 -5.51
CA PRO A 243 7.57 -22.00 -5.03
C PRO A 243 7.28 -23.03 -3.93
N PRO A 244 8.21 -23.97 -3.67
CA PRO A 244 8.13 -24.80 -2.48
C PRO A 244 8.27 -23.95 -1.22
N GLY A 245 7.56 -24.32 -0.15
CA GLY A 245 7.50 -23.58 1.11
C GLY A 245 6.13 -22.95 1.36
N GLU A 246 5.92 -22.42 2.57
CA GLU A 246 4.71 -21.68 2.92
C GLU A 246 4.93 -20.18 2.66
N PRO A 247 4.19 -19.56 1.72
CA PRO A 247 4.26 -18.13 1.49
C PRO A 247 3.79 -17.34 2.72
N ALA A 248 4.33 -16.15 2.91
CA ALA A 248 3.81 -15.25 3.93
C ALA A 248 2.35 -14.89 3.62
N ARG A 249 1.50 -14.90 4.65
CA ARG A 249 0.07 -14.57 4.51
C ARG A 249 -0.22 -13.08 4.59
N GLU A 250 0.70 -12.31 5.17
CA GLU A 250 0.57 -10.87 5.37
C GLU A 250 1.68 -10.09 4.66
N ARG A 251 1.29 -8.96 4.07
CA ARG A 251 2.24 -8.00 3.51
C ARG A 251 3.13 -7.47 4.65
N PRO A 252 4.45 -7.31 4.41
CA PRO A 252 5.37 -6.77 5.40
C PRO A 252 5.19 -5.28 5.62
N VAL A 253 4.42 -4.59 4.77
CA VAL A 253 4.07 -3.18 4.90
C VAL A 253 2.59 -3.05 4.57
N ARG A 254 1.82 -2.42 5.46
CA ARG A 254 0.40 -2.12 5.26
C ARG A 254 0.05 -0.76 5.83
N THR A 255 -0.93 -0.11 5.24
CA THR A 255 -1.63 1.01 5.87
C THR A 255 -2.71 0.47 6.80
N LEU A 256 -2.88 1.10 7.96
CA LEU A 256 -3.89 0.72 8.96
C LEU A 256 -5.21 1.44 8.64
N PHE A 257 -6.05 0.82 7.81
CA PHE A 257 -7.39 1.33 7.48
C PHE A 257 -8.46 0.68 8.34
N SER A 258 -9.04 1.43 9.30
CA SER A 258 -10.08 0.96 10.24
C SER A 258 -9.89 -0.47 10.74
N ASP A 259 -8.63 -0.85 11.01
CA ASP A 259 -8.30 -2.16 11.52
C ASP A 259 -8.75 -2.22 13.00
N PRO A 260 -9.62 -3.17 13.39
CA PRO A 260 -10.02 -3.32 14.80
C PRO A 260 -8.81 -3.49 15.72
N GLU A 261 -7.74 -4.12 15.24
CA GLU A 261 -6.48 -4.27 15.95
C GLU A 261 -5.79 -2.91 16.15
N HIS A 262 -5.76 -2.07 15.11
CA HIS A 262 -5.24 -0.70 15.20
C HIS A 262 -6.01 0.12 16.24
N GLY A 263 -7.34 0.11 16.20
CA GLY A 263 -8.16 0.84 17.18
C GLY A 263 -7.98 0.32 18.62
N ALA A 264 -7.80 -0.99 18.79
CA ALA A 264 -7.51 -1.57 20.10
C ALA A 264 -6.10 -1.23 20.61
N LEU A 265 -5.10 -1.22 19.72
CA LEU A 265 -3.74 -0.78 20.03
C LEU A 265 -3.70 0.69 20.43
N PHE A 266 -4.36 1.56 19.66
CA PHE A 266 -4.43 2.99 19.93
C PHE A 266 -5.06 3.27 21.30
N ARG A 267 -6.18 2.61 21.64
CA ARG A 267 -6.80 2.73 22.98
C ARG A 267 -5.89 2.25 24.11
N ARG A 268 -5.16 1.14 23.89
CA ARG A 268 -4.17 0.65 24.88
C ARG A 268 -3.02 1.63 25.05
N PHE A 269 -2.59 2.28 23.97
CA PHE A 269 -1.59 3.34 24.02
C PHE A 269 -2.12 4.53 24.82
N GLU A 270 -3.28 5.08 24.48
CA GLU A 270 -3.89 6.19 25.22
C GLU A 270 -4.04 5.87 26.71
N GLN A 271 -4.49 4.67 27.05
CA GLN A 271 -4.61 4.23 28.44
C GLN A 271 -3.26 4.13 29.16
N ARG A 272 -2.24 3.57 28.51
CA ARG A 272 -0.90 3.38 29.10
C ARG A 272 -0.17 4.71 29.32
N PHE A 273 -0.38 5.67 28.42
CA PHE A 273 0.31 6.95 28.39
C PHE A 273 -0.57 8.11 28.89
N GLU A 274 -1.73 7.79 29.49
CA GLU A 274 -2.69 8.73 30.08
C GLU A 274 -3.13 9.86 29.14
N VAL A 275 -3.28 9.52 27.86
CA VAL A 275 -3.74 10.46 26.83
C VAL A 275 -5.27 10.53 26.83
N THR A 276 -5.81 11.73 26.94
CA THR A 276 -7.25 12.01 26.78
C THR A 276 -7.45 12.91 25.56
N TYR A 277 -8.71 13.09 25.15
CA TYR A 277 -9.04 14.03 24.08
C TYR A 277 -8.53 15.45 24.36
N GLU A 278 -8.55 15.87 25.62
CA GLU A 278 -8.11 17.20 26.10
C GLU A 278 -6.59 17.32 26.33
N THR A 279 -5.85 16.21 26.28
CA THR A 279 -4.39 16.18 26.48
C THR A 279 -3.63 15.66 25.27
N ALA A 280 -4.30 15.05 24.28
CA ALA A 280 -3.67 14.56 23.05
C ALA A 280 -2.87 15.64 22.32
N ASP A 281 -3.34 16.88 22.39
CA ASP A 281 -2.66 18.02 21.78
C ASP A 281 -1.50 18.57 22.64
N LYS A 282 -1.40 18.19 23.91
CA LYS A 282 -0.36 18.62 24.86
C LYS A 282 0.82 17.67 24.96
N GLY A 283 0.74 16.53 24.28
CA GLY A 283 1.76 15.48 24.32
C GLY A 283 1.40 14.34 25.26
N VAL A 284 2.26 13.32 25.29
CA VAL A 284 2.11 12.16 26.18
C VAL A 284 3.07 12.26 27.35
N THR A 285 2.74 11.59 28.46
CA THR A 285 3.69 11.49 29.58
C THR A 285 4.76 10.45 29.24
N ASP A 286 6.02 10.85 29.33
CA ASP A 286 7.17 9.98 29.14
C ASP A 286 7.11 8.79 30.13
N PRO A 287 7.12 7.53 29.65
CA PRO A 287 6.98 6.37 30.51
C PRO A 287 8.29 6.06 31.23
N PRO A 288 8.28 5.23 32.30
CA PRO A 288 9.51 4.70 32.88
C PRO A 288 10.36 3.92 31.85
N GLY A 289 11.68 4.02 31.97
CA GLY A 289 12.64 3.50 31.01
C GLY A 289 12.68 4.29 29.70
N SER A 290 12.53 5.62 29.77
CA SER A 290 12.55 6.51 28.60
C SER A 290 13.61 7.60 28.71
N VAL A 291 14.04 8.08 27.55
CA VAL A 291 14.94 9.22 27.39
C VAL A 291 14.39 10.10 26.29
N THR A 292 14.39 11.41 26.53
CA THR A 292 13.81 12.40 25.63
C THR A 292 14.86 13.43 25.24
N TRP A 293 14.94 13.79 23.95
CA TRP A 293 15.87 14.80 23.42
C TRP A 293 15.12 15.95 22.76
N HIS A 294 15.76 17.12 22.68
CA HIS A 294 15.30 18.22 21.82
C HIS A 294 15.59 17.89 20.35
N MET A 295 14.64 18.26 19.49
CA MET A 295 14.69 18.16 18.03
C MET A 295 14.88 19.54 17.39
N ASP A 296 15.30 20.54 18.16
CA ASP A 296 15.44 21.93 17.69
C ASP A 296 16.47 22.08 16.57
N ALA A 297 17.45 21.18 16.47
CA ALA A 297 18.42 21.13 15.39
C ALA A 297 17.82 20.74 14.03
N ILE A 298 16.54 20.37 13.97
CA ILE A 298 15.84 19.90 12.77
C ILE A 298 14.74 20.88 12.39
N ASP A 299 14.95 21.62 11.30
CA ASP A 299 13.97 22.59 10.80
C ASP A 299 12.95 22.00 9.82
N ASP A 300 13.38 21.03 9.01
CA ASP A 300 12.57 20.38 7.95
C ASP A 300 12.79 18.86 8.01
N TRP A 301 11.75 18.07 7.70
CA TRP A 301 11.84 16.61 7.64
C TRP A 301 12.85 16.08 6.60
N ARG A 302 13.29 16.94 5.66
CA ARG A 302 14.32 16.63 4.65
C ARG A 302 15.74 16.80 5.17
N ASP A 303 15.91 17.38 6.36
CA ASP A 303 17.21 17.59 6.98
C ASP A 303 18.01 16.27 7.02
N PRO A 304 19.29 16.27 6.62
CA PRO A 304 20.15 15.09 6.76
C PRO A 304 20.15 14.50 8.18
N LEU A 305 20.08 15.33 9.22
CA LEU A 305 20.06 14.91 10.61
C LEU A 305 18.82 14.06 10.94
N CYS A 306 17.64 14.36 10.35
CA CYS A 306 16.48 13.49 10.45
C CYS A 306 16.82 12.07 9.99
N ARG A 307 17.50 11.93 8.84
CA ARG A 307 17.84 10.59 8.31
C ARG A 307 18.82 9.85 9.22
N GLU A 308 19.76 10.56 9.84
CA GLU A 308 20.73 9.97 10.77
C GLU A 308 20.04 9.47 12.05
N VAL A 309 19.17 10.30 12.64
CA VAL A 309 18.35 9.95 13.80
C VAL A 309 17.46 8.73 13.49
N GLU A 310 16.75 8.77 12.37
CA GLU A 310 15.89 7.66 11.92
C GLU A 310 16.70 6.38 11.64
N ALA A 311 17.94 6.48 11.14
CA ALA A 311 18.79 5.33 10.92
C ALA A 311 19.20 4.66 12.24
N VAL A 312 19.55 5.45 13.27
CA VAL A 312 19.86 4.96 14.61
C VAL A 312 18.64 4.26 15.22
N ILE A 313 17.47 4.89 15.17
CA ILE A 313 16.23 4.34 15.75
C ILE A 313 15.80 3.08 14.99
N ALA A 314 15.78 3.10 13.66
CA ALA A 314 15.41 1.95 12.85
C ALA A 314 16.38 0.78 13.03
N ARG A 315 17.66 1.04 13.30
CA ARG A 315 18.63 -0.02 13.67
C ARG A 315 18.32 -0.58 15.06
N GLY A 316 18.11 0.28 16.05
CA GLY A 316 17.78 -0.15 17.41
C GLY A 316 16.48 -0.94 17.50
N LEU A 317 15.42 -0.46 16.84
CA LEU A 317 14.14 -1.15 16.78
C LEU A 317 14.29 -2.55 16.15
N ARG A 318 15.00 -2.66 15.03
CA ARG A 318 15.26 -3.97 14.40
C ARG A 318 16.05 -4.91 15.29
N ALA A 319 17.08 -4.41 15.96
CA ALA A 319 17.91 -5.21 16.86
C ALA A 319 17.11 -5.76 18.05
N ARG A 320 16.06 -5.04 18.48
CA ARG A 320 15.24 -5.39 19.65
C ARG A 320 13.88 -6.02 19.30
N THR A 321 13.46 -6.04 18.05
CA THR A 321 12.25 -6.76 17.61
C THR A 321 12.46 -8.27 17.59
N ARG A 322 11.47 -9.01 18.08
CA ARG A 322 11.45 -10.48 18.09
C ARG A 322 10.85 -10.99 16.77
N PRO A 323 11.14 -12.24 16.35
CA PRO A 323 10.43 -12.87 15.25
C PRO A 323 8.91 -12.82 15.46
N GLY A 324 8.19 -12.28 14.49
CA GLY A 324 6.73 -12.10 14.56
C GLY A 324 6.28 -10.75 15.13
N ASP A 325 7.19 -9.93 15.68
CA ASP A 325 6.85 -8.57 16.09
C ASP A 325 6.38 -7.74 14.89
N ARG A 326 5.46 -6.82 15.20
CA ARG A 326 4.97 -5.79 14.28
C ARG A 326 5.29 -4.43 14.89
N LEU A 327 5.69 -3.52 14.03
CA LEU A 327 5.94 -2.13 14.40
C LEU A 327 4.85 -1.26 13.79
N TYR A 328 4.11 -0.57 14.65
CA TYR A 328 2.96 0.25 14.28
C TYR A 328 3.36 1.72 14.38
N MET A 329 3.04 2.47 13.34
CA MET A 329 3.07 3.91 13.33
C MET A 329 1.64 4.41 13.55
N LEU A 330 1.37 5.04 14.69
CA LEU A 330 0.05 5.56 15.04
C LEU A 330 0.04 7.09 14.88
N LYS A 331 -1.10 7.60 14.39
CA LYS A 331 -1.37 9.03 14.21
C LYS A 331 -2.81 9.33 14.59
N TRP A 332 -3.06 10.46 15.27
CA TRP A 332 -4.38 10.79 15.81
C TRP A 332 -5.43 11.14 14.74
N TYR A 333 -5.01 11.69 13.60
CA TYR A 333 -5.95 12.28 12.62
C TYR A 333 -5.86 11.67 11.21
N VAL A 334 -4.89 10.80 10.98
CA VAL A 334 -4.67 10.14 9.69
C VAL A 334 -4.37 8.67 9.90
N ASN A 335 -4.44 7.88 8.82
CA ASN A 335 -4.17 6.45 8.90
C ASN A 335 -2.70 6.19 9.26
N GLY A 336 -2.50 5.28 10.20
CA GLY A 336 -1.19 4.75 10.56
C GLY A 336 -0.66 3.73 9.55
N THR A 337 0.51 3.18 9.82
CA THR A 337 1.09 2.08 9.05
C THR A 337 1.58 0.98 9.99
N VAL A 338 1.72 -0.23 9.47
CA VAL A 338 2.34 -1.35 10.18
C VAL A 338 3.39 -1.98 9.30
N VAL A 339 4.54 -2.30 9.90
CA VAL A 339 5.64 -2.98 9.21
C VAL A 339 6.11 -4.22 9.96
N ASP A 340 6.58 -5.21 9.20
CA ASP A 340 7.38 -6.34 9.68
C ASP A 340 8.86 -5.95 9.63
N PRO A 341 9.48 -5.59 10.77
CA PRO A 341 10.84 -5.07 10.81
C PRO A 341 11.89 -6.06 10.28
N ALA A 342 11.62 -7.37 10.32
CA ALA A 342 12.51 -8.40 9.80
C ALA A 342 12.49 -8.50 8.26
N ARG A 343 11.51 -7.87 7.61
CA ARG A 343 11.26 -7.99 6.16
C ARG A 343 11.41 -6.66 5.39
N VAL A 344 11.76 -5.56 6.07
CA VAL A 344 11.84 -4.22 5.47
C VAL A 344 13.20 -3.51 5.60
N GLY A 345 13.48 -2.59 4.68
CA GLY A 345 14.55 -1.59 4.67
C GLY A 345 15.99 -2.10 4.53
N GLY A 346 16.17 -3.08 3.64
CA GLY A 346 17.47 -3.45 3.07
C GLY A 346 17.41 -3.42 1.53
N PRO A 347 18.55 -3.53 0.82
CA PRO A 347 18.58 -3.57 -0.64
C PRO A 347 17.66 -4.66 -1.20
N GLY A 348 16.80 -4.30 -2.17
CA GLY A 348 15.81 -5.21 -2.76
C GLY A 348 14.67 -5.65 -1.83
N ARG A 349 14.63 -5.16 -0.59
CA ARG A 349 13.53 -5.44 0.36
C ARG A 349 12.47 -4.36 0.34
N HIS A 350 11.32 -4.68 0.92
CA HIS A 350 10.22 -3.75 1.10
C HIS A 350 10.68 -2.48 1.83
N PRO A 351 10.15 -1.30 1.49
CA PRO A 351 10.60 -0.06 2.09
C PRO A 351 10.30 -0.04 3.59
N TRP A 352 11.21 0.56 4.36
CA TRP A 352 10.91 0.96 5.73
C TRP A 352 10.12 2.26 5.66
N VAL A 353 8.84 2.22 6.03
CA VAL A 353 7.90 3.34 5.88
C VAL A 353 7.50 3.99 7.22
N SER A 354 8.19 3.63 8.29
CA SER A 354 7.96 4.18 9.63
C SER A 354 9.01 5.26 9.92
N TYR A 355 8.62 6.28 10.67
CA TYR A 355 9.51 7.34 11.16
C TYR A 355 9.13 7.69 12.60
N SER A 356 10.06 8.32 13.32
CA SER A 356 9.96 8.62 14.74
C SER A 356 9.62 10.08 15.03
N TYR A 357 9.86 11.01 14.09
CA TYR A 357 9.58 12.44 14.27
C TYR A 357 9.12 13.12 12.98
N LEU A 358 8.18 14.08 13.11
CA LEU A 358 7.82 15.03 12.07
C LEU A 358 7.77 16.46 12.66
N PRO A 359 8.22 17.49 11.93
CA PRO A 359 8.17 18.87 12.42
C PRO A 359 6.76 19.48 12.54
N ASP A 360 5.74 18.83 11.98
CA ASP A 360 4.38 19.36 11.82
C ASP A 360 3.27 18.43 12.35
N GLU A 361 3.63 17.24 12.86
CA GLU A 361 2.66 16.28 13.38
C GLU A 361 3.27 15.41 14.49
N ASN A 362 2.45 15.03 15.48
CA ASN A 362 2.88 14.03 16.47
C ASN A 362 2.89 12.63 15.85
N VAL A 363 3.97 11.88 16.10
CA VAL A 363 4.15 10.54 15.56
C VAL A 363 4.46 9.55 16.68
N ILE A 364 3.72 8.45 16.71
CA ILE A 364 3.95 7.35 17.64
C ILE A 364 4.45 6.16 16.84
N GLN A 365 5.57 5.55 17.24
CA GLN A 365 6.09 4.33 16.63
C GLN A 365 6.29 3.28 17.71
N VAL A 366 5.52 2.18 17.70
CA VAL A 366 5.45 1.25 18.84
C VAL A 366 5.32 -0.20 18.42
N THR A 367 5.80 -1.11 19.26
CA THR A 367 5.47 -2.54 19.13
C THR A 367 4.01 -2.80 19.51
N GLY A 368 3.43 -3.88 19.00
CA GLY A 368 2.02 -4.24 19.28
C GLY A 368 1.70 -4.51 20.76
N ASP A 369 2.71 -4.76 21.58
CA ASP A 369 2.61 -4.93 23.04
C ASP A 369 3.01 -3.67 23.83
N LEU A 370 3.35 -2.57 23.15
CA LEU A 370 3.74 -1.28 23.72
C LEU A 370 4.99 -1.34 24.63
N ARG A 371 5.83 -2.38 24.48
CA ARG A 371 7.03 -2.54 25.33
C ARG A 371 8.13 -1.53 25.01
N MET A 372 8.21 -1.09 23.75
CA MET A 372 9.22 -0.14 23.28
C MET A 372 8.70 0.65 22.08
N GLY A 373 9.32 1.80 21.84
CA GLY A 373 8.95 2.67 20.75
C GLY A 373 9.48 4.08 20.89
N THR A 374 8.92 4.96 20.08
CA THR A 374 9.19 6.40 20.12
C THR A 374 7.89 7.20 20.12
N TYR A 375 7.99 8.42 20.63
CA TYR A 375 6.98 9.46 20.52
C TYR A 375 7.67 10.77 20.11
N GLY A 376 7.39 11.23 18.90
CA GLY A 376 7.84 12.52 18.39
C GLY A 376 6.77 13.58 18.62
N ASP A 377 7.09 14.62 19.39
CA ASP A 377 6.22 15.74 19.69
C ASP A 377 6.63 16.98 18.89
N HIS A 378 5.84 17.34 17.87
CA HIS A 378 6.16 18.50 17.02
C HIS A 378 6.02 19.85 17.74
N ARG A 379 5.21 19.93 18.80
CA ARG A 379 4.95 21.18 19.53
C ARG A 379 6.06 21.48 20.51
N GLU A 380 6.49 20.47 21.26
CA GLU A 380 7.65 20.58 22.13
C GLU A 380 8.97 20.52 21.33
N ARG A 381 8.90 20.05 20.08
CA ARG A 381 10.07 19.71 19.26
C ARG A 381 10.95 18.74 20.02
N SER A 382 10.35 17.63 20.45
CA SER A 382 11.03 16.61 21.25
C SER A 382 10.83 15.21 20.67
N LEU A 383 11.77 14.32 20.96
CA LEU A 383 11.70 12.92 20.62
C LEU A 383 11.95 12.10 21.89
N CYS A 384 10.90 11.41 22.34
CA CYS A 384 10.97 10.44 23.43
C CYS A 384 11.20 9.04 22.85
N VAL A 385 12.21 8.34 23.35
CA VAL A 385 12.44 6.91 23.08
C VAL A 385 12.22 6.16 24.37
N PHE A 386 11.44 5.07 24.33
CA PHE A 386 11.09 4.29 25.51
C PHE A 386 11.29 2.78 25.31
N GLY A 387 11.47 2.10 26.44
CA GLY A 387 11.79 0.68 26.52
C GLY A 387 13.28 0.49 26.75
N ALA A 388 13.64 0.00 27.94
CA ALA A 388 15.03 -0.01 28.42
C ALA A 388 16.03 -0.65 27.45
N GLU A 389 15.65 -1.74 26.76
CA GLU A 389 16.51 -2.40 25.78
C GLU A 389 16.72 -1.57 24.50
N LEU A 390 15.71 -0.80 24.08
CA LEU A 390 15.82 0.10 22.94
C LEU A 390 16.65 1.32 23.31
N VAL A 391 16.36 1.94 24.45
CA VAL A 391 17.11 3.09 24.97
C VAL A 391 18.60 2.75 25.07
N ALA A 392 18.95 1.60 25.68
CA ALA A 392 20.33 1.16 25.80
C ALA A 392 21.06 0.98 24.45
N GLU A 393 20.31 0.74 23.36
CA GLU A 393 20.86 0.55 22.02
C GLU A 393 21.10 1.86 21.26
N VAL A 394 20.34 2.91 21.58
CA VAL A 394 20.31 4.15 20.78
C VAL A 394 20.82 5.38 21.51
N GLU A 395 20.82 5.37 22.84
CA GLU A 395 21.00 6.57 23.65
C GLU A 395 22.33 7.29 23.39
N GLU A 396 23.45 6.55 23.32
CA GLU A 396 24.78 7.13 23.11
C GLU A 396 24.85 7.87 21.77
N GLU A 397 24.44 7.22 20.69
CA GLU A 397 24.46 7.79 19.34
C GLU A 397 23.45 8.94 19.20
N LEU A 398 22.23 8.81 19.73
CA LEU A 398 21.25 9.89 19.70
C LEU A 398 21.70 11.10 20.51
N THR A 399 22.34 10.90 21.66
CA THR A 399 22.92 12.00 22.46
C THR A 399 24.08 12.65 21.71
N GLY A 400 24.88 11.88 20.96
CA GLY A 400 25.91 12.42 20.09
C GLY A 400 25.36 13.28 18.94
N LEU A 401 24.20 12.90 18.38
CA LEU A 401 23.54 13.60 17.28
C LEU A 401 22.72 14.82 17.73
N LEU A 402 21.95 14.68 18.82
CA LEU A 402 20.95 15.66 19.27
C LEU A 402 21.43 16.51 20.45
N GLY A 403 22.52 16.12 21.11
CA GLY A 403 23.06 16.82 22.27
C GLY A 403 22.27 16.52 23.55
N THR A 404 21.87 17.58 24.25
CA THR A 404 21.37 17.50 25.63
C THR A 404 20.06 16.71 25.74
N VAL A 405 20.05 15.73 26.63
CA VAL A 405 18.83 15.03 27.05
C VAL A 405 17.92 16.00 27.81
N LEU A 406 16.65 16.04 27.45
CA LEU A 406 15.61 16.81 28.11
C LEU A 406 15.13 16.15 29.40
N ARG A 407 14.76 14.87 29.28
CA ARG A 407 14.12 14.10 30.36
C ARG A 407 14.61 12.67 30.37
N ARG A 408 14.59 12.09 31.57
CA ARG A 408 14.72 10.66 31.81
C ARG A 408 13.57 10.22 32.69
N ASP A 409 12.87 9.16 32.27
CA ASP A 409 11.70 8.65 32.99
C ASP A 409 10.66 9.75 33.29
N GLY A 410 10.49 10.67 32.33
CA GLY A 410 9.63 11.86 32.45
C GLY A 410 10.10 12.93 33.41
N GLN A 411 11.26 12.78 34.04
CA GLN A 411 11.85 13.79 34.90
C GLN A 411 12.90 14.61 34.15
N PRO A 412 12.85 15.96 34.20
CA PRO A 412 13.88 16.81 33.62
C PRO A 412 15.26 16.49 34.15
N VAL A 413 16.24 16.37 33.26
CA VAL A 413 17.65 16.17 33.62
C VAL A 413 18.42 17.49 33.50
N GLY A 414 18.07 18.48 34.35
CA GLY A 414 18.75 19.79 34.45
C GLY A 414 18.58 20.67 33.19
N ASN A 415 18.11 21.92 33.27
CA ASN A 415 18.49 22.99 34.19
C ASN A 415 17.44 23.25 35.27
N VAL A 416 17.62 22.68 36.46
CA VAL A 416 17.07 23.34 37.66
C VAL A 416 17.94 24.56 37.88
N TRP A 417 17.49 25.73 37.43
CA TRP A 417 18.03 26.99 37.96
C TRP A 417 17.68 27.01 39.45
N THR A 418 18.59 26.53 40.29
CA THR A 418 18.56 26.88 41.71
C THR A 418 18.92 28.35 41.78
N PHE A 419 17.91 29.21 41.82
CA PHE A 419 18.11 30.52 42.43
C PHE A 419 18.49 30.24 43.89
N GLY A 420 19.76 30.47 44.21
CA GLY A 420 20.22 30.50 45.60
C GLY A 420 19.44 31.54 46.41
N PRO A 421 19.45 31.41 47.74
CA PRO A 421 18.51 32.07 48.65
C PRO A 421 18.41 33.59 48.52
#